data_AF-A0A918ZZ76-F1
#
_entry.id   AF-A0A918ZZ76-F1
#
_cell.length_a   1.000
_cell.length_b   1.000
_cell.length_c   1.000
_cell.angle_alpha   90.00
_cell.angle_beta   90.00
_cell.angle_gamma   90.00
#
_symmetry.space_group_name_H-M   'P 1'
#
loop_
_entity.id
_entity.type
_entity.pdbx_description
1 polymer ?
#
loop_
_entity_poly.entity_id
_entity_poly.type
_entity_poly.pdbx_seq_one_letter_code
_entity_poly.pdbx_strand_id
1 'polypeptide(L)'
;MGTQAVVARATEGGGFAGRIVLHDGEPGTAASLLRSLVHHVCGGDVEAATRLLIDEHPGGWVDIPDADSDGTCLCHDAPPLNGPATTELATHETSGHTEFVYVLYPDRLQILVLGSDGWEEIRSISWAY
;
A
#
# COMPACT_ATOMS: atom_id res chain seq x y z
N MET A 1 3.24 -1.87 -18.41
CA MET A 1 3.63 -2.67 -17.23
C MET A 1 3.37 -1.78 -16.04
N GLY A 2 2.54 -2.21 -15.08
CA GLY A 2 2.36 -1.46 -13.84
C GLY A 2 3.46 -1.80 -12.84
N THR A 3 3.83 -0.81 -12.03
CA THR A 3 4.78 -0.96 -10.92
C THR A 3 4.08 -1.66 -9.76
N GLN A 4 4.66 -2.76 -9.30
CA GLN A 4 4.13 -3.49 -8.15
C GLN A 4 4.66 -2.90 -6.84
N ALA A 5 3.78 -2.77 -5.86
CA ALA A 5 4.12 -2.23 -4.55
C ALA A 5 3.38 -2.95 -3.42
N VAL A 6 3.70 -2.58 -2.18
CA VAL A 6 2.97 -2.97 -0.99
C VAL A 6 2.42 -1.74 -0.29
N VAL A 7 1.15 -1.76 0.09
CA VAL A 7 0.59 -0.82 1.06
C VAL A 7 0.55 -1.51 2.42
N ALA A 8 1.22 -0.95 3.42
CA ALA A 8 1.51 -1.62 4.67
C ALA A 8 1.28 -0.74 5.89
N ARG A 9 1.18 -1.39 7.04
CA ARG A 9 1.32 -0.77 8.36
C ARG A 9 2.67 -1.15 8.96
N ALA A 10 3.16 -0.32 9.88
CA ALA A 10 4.35 -0.65 10.66
C ALA A 10 4.07 -1.77 11.66
N THR A 11 5.08 -2.59 11.97
CA THR A 11 5.03 -3.60 13.03
C THR A 11 5.89 -3.18 14.22
N GLU A 12 5.61 -3.72 15.42
CA GLU A 12 6.33 -3.38 16.67
C GLU A 12 7.85 -3.63 16.60
N GLY A 13 8.31 -4.51 15.69
CA GLY A 13 9.73 -4.82 15.48
C GLY A 13 10.45 -3.91 14.50
N GLY A 14 9.81 -2.83 14.01
CA GLY A 14 10.41 -1.93 13.01
C GLY A 14 10.32 -2.44 11.57
N GLY A 15 9.55 -3.50 11.32
CA GLY A 15 9.21 -3.98 9.98
C GLY A 15 7.87 -3.42 9.49
N PHE A 16 7.34 -4.02 8.42
CA PHE A 16 6.03 -3.71 7.90
C PHE A 16 5.26 -4.99 7.54
N ALA A 17 3.93 -4.87 7.50
CA ALA A 17 3.02 -5.92 7.02
C ALA A 17 1.88 -5.27 6.22
N GLY A 18 1.60 -5.78 5.02
CA GLY A 18 0.71 -5.10 4.08
C GLY A 18 0.14 -5.95 2.96
N ARG A 19 -0.57 -5.30 2.04
CA ARG A 19 -1.21 -5.89 0.86
C ARG A 19 -0.52 -5.45 -0.42
N ILE A 20 -0.45 -6.36 -1.37
CA ILE A 20 0.10 -6.09 -2.70
C ILE A 20 -0.84 -5.14 -3.45
N VAL A 21 -0.22 -4.23 -4.19
CA VAL A 21 -0.84 -3.43 -5.24
C VAL A 21 -0.13 -3.75 -6.56
N LEU A 22 -0.88 -4.18 -7.57
CA LEU A 22 -0.29 -4.63 -8.84
C LEU A 22 0.11 -3.49 -9.77
N HIS A 23 -0.67 -2.42 -9.77
CA HIS A 23 -0.47 -1.23 -10.57
C HIS A 23 -0.35 0.00 -9.67
N ASP A 24 -0.02 1.15 -10.26
CA ASP A 24 0.09 2.44 -9.57
C ASP A 24 1.11 2.52 -8.43
N GLY A 25 1.96 1.50 -8.27
CA GLY A 25 2.97 1.44 -7.21
C GLY A 25 4.12 2.45 -7.34
N GLU A 26 4.13 3.31 -8.36
CA GLU A 26 5.17 4.33 -8.55
C GLU A 26 5.00 5.49 -7.54
N PRO A 27 6.08 5.97 -6.87
CA PRO A 27 5.96 6.93 -5.77
C PRO A 27 5.23 8.23 -6.07
N GLY A 28 5.29 8.75 -7.29
CA GLY A 28 4.51 9.92 -7.69
C GLY A 28 3.00 9.66 -7.69
N THR A 29 2.61 8.50 -8.22
CA THR A 29 1.22 8.08 -8.36
C THR A 29 0.66 7.59 -7.02
N ALA A 30 1.23 6.53 -6.44
CA ALA A 30 0.72 5.92 -5.22
C ALA A 30 0.66 6.89 -4.04
N ALA A 31 1.68 7.74 -3.85
CA ALA A 31 1.65 8.70 -2.75
C ALA A 31 0.51 9.73 -2.90
N SER A 32 0.20 10.12 -4.14
CA SER A 32 -0.89 11.05 -4.42
C SER A 32 -2.25 10.37 -4.18
N LEU A 33 -2.44 9.13 -4.65
CA LEU A 33 -3.67 8.36 -4.45
C LEU A 33 -3.91 8.08 -2.96
N LEU A 34 -2.90 7.60 -2.22
CA LEU A 34 -3.00 7.33 -0.79
C LEU A 34 -3.32 8.58 0.02
N ARG A 35 -2.73 9.73 -0.31
CA ARG A 35 -3.09 11.01 0.33
C ARG A 35 -4.52 11.41 0.02
N SER A 36 -4.94 11.26 -1.24
CA SER A 36 -6.31 11.57 -1.66
C SER A 36 -7.31 10.72 -0.89
N LEU A 37 -7.09 9.39 -0.84
CA LEU A 37 -7.88 8.46 -0.06
C LEU A 37 -7.94 8.85 1.42
N VAL A 38 -6.79 9.04 2.07
CA VAL A 38 -6.75 9.38 3.50
C VAL A 38 -7.53 10.66 3.79
N HIS A 39 -7.30 11.74 3.03
CA HIS A 39 -7.90 13.04 3.33
C HIS A 39 -9.34 13.19 2.86
N HIS A 40 -9.67 12.68 1.69
CA HIS A 40 -10.97 12.92 1.05
C HIS A 40 -11.97 11.79 1.25
N VAL A 41 -11.51 10.53 1.30
CA VAL A 41 -12.38 9.36 1.50
C VAL A 41 -12.48 9.01 2.98
N CYS A 42 -11.35 8.98 3.69
CA CYS A 42 -11.30 8.65 5.11
C CYS A 42 -11.34 9.88 6.04
N GLY A 43 -11.46 11.10 5.50
CA GLY A 43 -11.59 12.32 6.31
C GLY A 43 -10.39 12.64 7.21
N GLY A 44 -9.20 12.20 6.83
CA GLY A 44 -7.97 12.31 7.61
C GLY A 44 -7.72 11.16 8.60
N ASP A 45 -8.62 10.16 8.65
CA ASP A 45 -8.47 8.99 9.52
C ASP A 45 -7.57 7.92 8.86
N VAL A 46 -6.30 7.91 9.26
CA VAL A 46 -5.29 6.96 8.78
C VAL A 46 -5.61 5.53 9.23
N GLU A 47 -6.24 5.35 10.39
CA GLU A 47 -6.63 4.02 10.88
C GLU A 47 -7.77 3.46 10.03
N ALA A 48 -8.74 4.30 9.65
CA ALA A 48 -9.79 3.91 8.72
C ALA A 48 -9.22 3.55 7.33
N ALA A 49 -8.26 4.34 6.82
CA ALA A 49 -7.58 4.03 5.55
C ALA A 49 -6.78 2.71 5.64
N THR A 50 -6.07 2.51 6.73
CA THR A 50 -5.32 1.28 7.02
C THR A 50 -6.25 0.06 7.08
N ARG A 51 -7.40 0.18 7.74
CA ARG A 51 -8.40 -0.89 7.82
C ARG A 51 -8.96 -1.24 6.45
N LEU A 52 -9.34 -0.22 5.68
CA LEU A 52 -9.82 -0.39 4.30
C LEU A 52 -8.78 -1.10 3.44
N LEU A 53 -7.58 -0.54 3.34
CA LEU A 53 -6.56 -1.00 2.39
C LEU A 53 -5.99 -2.38 2.74
N ILE A 54 -5.90 -2.73 4.03
CA ILE A 54 -5.17 -3.91 4.50
C ILE A 54 -6.07 -5.00 5.07
N ASP A 55 -7.07 -4.64 5.87
CA ASP A 55 -7.88 -5.59 6.65
C ASP A 55 -9.15 -6.02 5.91
N GLU A 56 -9.86 -5.08 5.29
CA GLU A 56 -11.14 -5.33 4.60
C GLU A 56 -10.93 -5.97 3.21
N HIS A 57 -9.76 -5.77 2.61
CA HIS A 57 -9.42 -6.27 1.28
C HIS A 57 -8.21 -7.21 1.32
N PRO A 58 -8.38 -8.45 1.82
CA PRO A 58 -7.27 -9.37 2.09
C PRO A 58 -6.53 -9.84 0.82
N GLY A 59 -7.17 -9.80 -0.34
CA GLY A 59 -6.54 -10.11 -1.62
C GLY A 59 -5.63 -8.98 -2.14
N GLY A 60 -5.70 -7.79 -1.54
CA GLY A 60 -5.02 -6.60 -2.04
C GLY A 60 -5.73 -5.95 -3.22
N TRP A 61 -4.96 -5.19 -3.99
CA TRP A 61 -5.49 -4.26 -4.98
C TRP A 61 -4.82 -4.44 -6.33
N VAL A 62 -5.60 -4.31 -7.40
CA VAL A 62 -5.07 -4.12 -8.74
C VAL A 62 -4.56 -2.69 -8.87
N ASP A 63 -5.35 -1.71 -8.43
CA ASP A 63 -5.04 -0.27 -8.41
C ASP A 63 -5.55 0.37 -7.11
N ILE A 64 -4.92 1.46 -6.68
CA ILE A 64 -5.19 2.09 -5.38
C ILE A 64 -6.48 2.92 -5.48
N PRO A 65 -7.43 2.76 -4.54
CA PRO A 65 -8.62 3.59 -4.48
C PRO A 65 -8.27 5.05 -4.14
N ASP A 66 -9.06 5.99 -4.65
CA ASP A 66 -8.92 7.42 -4.39
C ASP A 66 -10.30 8.12 -4.32
N ALA A 67 -10.32 9.45 -4.26
CA ALA A 67 -11.55 10.23 -4.13
C ALA A 67 -12.44 10.22 -5.40
N ASP A 68 -11.84 9.98 -6.55
CA ASP A 68 -12.45 9.98 -7.88
C ASP A 68 -12.69 8.56 -8.43
N SER A 69 -12.09 7.53 -7.80
CA SER A 69 -12.19 6.12 -8.21
C SER A 69 -12.21 5.17 -7.00
N ASP A 70 -13.13 4.20 -6.99
CA ASP A 70 -13.23 3.20 -5.92
C ASP A 70 -12.07 2.17 -5.90
N GLY A 71 -11.16 2.24 -6.86
CA GLY A 71 -10.08 1.27 -7.05
C GLY A 71 -10.59 -0.12 -7.44
N THR A 72 -9.71 -0.96 -7.96
CA THR A 72 -10.06 -2.35 -8.31
C THR A 72 -9.48 -3.32 -7.28
N CYS A 73 -10.34 -3.92 -6.47
CA CYS A 73 -9.93 -4.92 -5.50
C CYS A 73 -9.81 -6.31 -6.12
N LEU A 74 -8.77 -7.05 -5.73
CA LEU A 74 -8.57 -8.46 -6.11
C LEU A 74 -9.59 -9.43 -5.48
N CYS A 75 -10.42 -8.97 -4.53
CA CYS A 75 -11.36 -9.81 -3.78
C CYS A 75 -12.71 -10.03 -4.48
N HIS A 76 -13.12 -9.15 -5.40
CA HIS A 76 -14.51 -9.13 -5.89
C HIS A 76 -14.66 -9.36 -7.40
N ASP A 77 -13.73 -8.88 -8.23
CA ASP A 77 -13.93 -8.83 -9.69
C ASP A 77 -12.72 -9.25 -10.54
N ALA A 78 -11.61 -9.67 -9.92
CA ALA A 78 -10.43 -10.07 -10.69
C ALA A 78 -10.62 -11.48 -11.29
N PRO A 79 -10.56 -11.67 -12.64
CA PRO A 79 -10.20 -12.99 -13.16
C PRO A 79 -8.88 -13.39 -12.52
N PRO A 80 -8.59 -14.69 -12.30
CA PRO A 80 -7.37 -15.11 -11.61
C PRO A 80 -6.14 -14.56 -12.35
N LEU A 81 -5.67 -13.38 -11.93
CA LEU A 81 -4.37 -12.86 -12.27
C LEU A 81 -3.43 -13.89 -11.69
N ASN A 82 -2.82 -14.70 -12.55
CA ASN A 82 -2.06 -15.90 -12.21
C ASN A 82 -1.27 -15.73 -10.90
N GLY A 83 -1.82 -16.24 -9.81
CA GLY A 83 -1.28 -16.12 -8.48
C GLY A 83 -2.41 -16.28 -7.45
N PRO A 84 -2.19 -17.00 -6.34
CA PRO A 84 -3.18 -17.03 -5.27
C PRO A 84 -3.41 -15.60 -4.78
N ALA A 85 -4.66 -15.19 -4.61
CA ALA A 85 -4.97 -14.07 -3.73
C ALA A 85 -4.40 -14.44 -2.36
N THR A 86 -3.20 -13.95 -2.05
CA THR A 86 -2.53 -14.34 -0.81
C THR A 86 -3.24 -13.64 0.31
N THR A 87 -4.03 -14.37 1.08
CA THR A 87 -4.65 -13.86 2.30
C THR A 87 -3.59 -13.49 3.35
N GLU A 88 -2.35 -13.95 3.17
CA GLU A 88 -1.20 -13.58 3.97
C GLU A 88 -0.69 -12.18 3.63
N LEU A 89 -0.23 -11.45 4.65
CA LEU A 89 0.35 -10.13 4.49
C LEU A 89 1.77 -10.24 3.92
N ALA A 90 2.08 -9.38 2.96
CA ALA A 90 3.44 -9.17 2.52
C ALA A 90 4.22 -8.45 3.63
N THR A 91 5.38 -8.98 3.97
CA THR A 91 6.26 -8.47 5.04
C THR A 91 7.60 -8.06 4.44
N HIS A 92 8.40 -7.35 5.23
CA HIS A 92 9.78 -7.00 4.86
C HIS A 92 10.65 -8.18 4.38
N GLU A 93 10.35 -9.41 4.80
CA GLU A 93 11.04 -10.64 4.39
C GLU A 93 10.44 -11.28 3.13
N THR A 94 9.14 -11.11 2.89
CA THR A 94 8.41 -11.81 1.82
C THR A 94 8.11 -10.94 0.60
N SER A 95 8.26 -9.61 0.70
CA SER A 95 7.94 -8.65 -0.36
C SER A 95 9.11 -8.33 -1.30
N GLY A 96 10.20 -9.10 -1.29
CA GLY A 96 11.41 -8.82 -2.08
C GLY A 96 11.27 -8.82 -3.61
N HIS A 97 10.06 -9.07 -4.13
CA HIS A 97 9.71 -8.96 -5.55
C HIS A 97 8.99 -7.66 -5.91
N THR A 98 8.63 -6.84 -4.91
CA THR A 98 8.01 -5.53 -5.11
C THR A 98 9.05 -4.42 -5.15
N GLU A 99 8.74 -3.34 -5.87
CA GLU A 99 9.69 -2.23 -6.07
C GLU A 99 9.60 -1.22 -4.92
N PHE A 100 8.39 -0.99 -4.40
CA PHE A 100 8.12 0.01 -3.38
C PHE A 100 7.21 -0.50 -2.26
N VAL A 101 7.39 0.06 -1.07
CA VAL A 101 6.51 -0.16 0.08
C VAL A 101 6.06 1.18 0.64
N TYR A 102 4.76 1.30 0.86
CA TYR A 102 4.10 2.47 1.42
C TYR A 102 3.64 2.13 2.83
N VAL A 103 4.34 2.62 3.86
CA VAL A 103 4.00 2.35 5.25
C VAL A 103 3.19 3.52 5.82
N LEU A 104 1.94 3.22 6.20
CA LEU A 104 1.04 4.18 6.83
C LEU A 104 1.36 4.24 8.33
N TYR A 105 1.93 5.36 8.76
CA TYR A 105 2.03 5.73 10.17
C TYR A 105 0.94 6.72 10.54
N PRO A 106 0.54 6.84 11.82
CA PRO A 106 -0.48 7.79 12.24
C PRO A 106 -0.17 9.26 11.85
N ASP A 107 1.11 9.64 11.77
CA ASP A 107 1.58 11.01 11.51
C ASP A 107 2.12 11.25 10.08
N ARG A 108 2.43 10.19 9.34
CA ARG A 108 3.07 10.27 8.02
C ARG A 108 2.86 9.05 7.13
N LEU A 109 3.10 9.23 5.84
CA LEU A 109 3.38 8.18 4.86
C LEU A 109 4.88 8.02 4.70
N GLN A 110 5.40 6.82 4.92
CA GLN A 110 6.79 6.47 4.61
C GLN A 110 6.83 5.67 3.31
N ILE A 111 7.79 5.97 2.43
CA ILE A 111 8.00 5.27 1.15
C ILE A 111 9.38 4.63 1.18
N LEU A 112 9.39 3.31 1.04
CA LEU A 112 10.60 2.50 1.00
C LEU A 112 10.84 1.96 -0.42
N VAL A 113 12.10 1.79 -0.79
CA VAL A 113 12.55 1.07 -1.98
C VAL A 113 13.43 -0.10 -1.56
N LEU A 114 13.45 -1.18 -2.35
CA LEU A 114 14.38 -2.28 -2.11
C LEU A 114 15.78 -1.92 -2.63
N GLY A 115 16.71 -1.66 -1.71
CA GLY A 115 18.12 -1.44 -1.99
C GLY A 115 18.96 -2.71 -1.88
N SER A 116 20.29 -2.57 -1.97
CA SER A 116 21.25 -3.70 -1.87
C SER A 116 21.30 -4.33 -0.48
N ASP A 117 21.06 -3.53 0.56
CA ASP A 117 21.21 -3.90 1.97
C ASP A 117 19.86 -4.07 2.68
N GLY A 118 18.76 -3.98 1.93
CA GLY A 118 17.40 -4.11 2.43
C GLY A 118 16.50 -2.95 2.02
N TRP A 119 15.40 -2.77 2.77
CA TRP A 119 14.45 -1.69 2.53
C TRP A 119 15.00 -0.36 3.02
N GLU A 120 15.05 0.63 2.15
CA GLU A 120 15.59 1.97 2.43
C GLU A 120 14.50 3.04 2.24
N GLU A 121 14.41 3.99 3.17
CA GLU A 121 13.51 5.12 3.02
C GLU A 121 14.00 6.07 1.93
N ILE A 122 13.14 6.35 0.95
CA ILE A 122 13.40 7.34 -0.11
C ILE A 122 12.60 8.63 0.07
N ARG A 123 11.49 8.56 0.81
CA ARG A 123 10.63 9.71 1.07
C ARG A 123 9.75 9.48 2.30
N SER A 124 9.46 10.57 2.99
CA SER A 124 8.52 10.63 4.11
C SER A 124 7.64 11.87 3.94
N ILE A 125 6.33 11.71 4.08
CA ILE A 125 5.33 12.75 3.83
C ILE A 125 4.40 12.86 5.04
N SER A 126 4.35 14.01 5.69
CA SER A 126 3.39 14.23 6.77
C SER A 126 1.95 14.28 6.24
N TRP A 127 1.00 13.79 7.05
CA TRP A 127 -0.42 14.01 6.80
C TRP A 127 -0.87 15.43 7.14
N ALA A 128 -0.11 16.18 7.93
CA ALA A 128 -0.40 17.57 8.20
C ALA A 128 -0.17 18.43 6.95
N TYR A 129 -1.14 19.28 6.63
CA TYR A 129 -1.04 20.31 5.58
C TYR A 129 -0.34 21.56 6.09
#